data_AF-A0A7X7YXN7-F1
#
_entry.id   AF-A0A7X7YXN7-F1
#
_cell.length_a   1.000
_cell.length_b   1.000
_cell.length_c   1.000
_cell.angle_alpha   90.00
_cell.angle_beta   90.00
_cell.angle_gamma   90.00
#
_symmetry.space_group_name_H-M   'P 1'
#
loop_
_entity.id
_entity.type
_entity.pdbx_description
1 polymer ?
#
loop_
_entity_poly.entity_id
_entity_poly.type
_entity_poly.pdbx_seq_one_letter_code
_entity_poly.pdbx_strand_id
1 'polypeptide(L)'
;YFASLGKEAAPATDAIKKLLDDPCPDVRFMAADVLCALGSCQEGLPALARGLADSREPVVLHAARTAQRFGAKAAPIVEEMEQARRNCLKPDGSYKNDNYAMFIDWALKHAIESCGQ
;
A
#
# COMPACT_ATOMS: atom_id res chain seq x y z
N TYR A 1 -18.98 -1.67 6.17
CA TYR A 1 -19.62 -2.77 6.93
C TYR A 1 -18.84 -3.24 8.16
N PHE A 2 -17.55 -2.90 8.37
CA PHE A 2 -16.79 -3.36 9.55
C PHE A 2 -16.85 -2.43 10.79
N ALA A 3 -17.33 -1.21 10.64
CA ALA A 3 -17.34 -0.20 11.72
C ALA A 3 -18.29 -0.52 12.91
N SER A 4 -19.11 -1.57 12.82
CA SER A 4 -20.11 -1.90 13.85
C SER A 4 -19.68 -2.98 14.85
N LEU A 5 -18.45 -3.52 14.78
CA LEU A 5 -18.05 -4.71 15.57
C LEU A 5 -17.53 -4.43 17.00
N GLY A 6 -17.42 -3.17 17.43
CA GLY A 6 -17.19 -2.82 18.84
C GLY A 6 -16.09 -3.63 19.57
N LYS A 7 -16.32 -3.99 20.84
CA LYS A 7 -15.36 -4.72 21.71
C LYS A 7 -15.09 -6.17 21.29
N GLU A 8 -15.95 -6.76 20.46
CA GLU A 8 -15.78 -8.13 19.92
C GLU A 8 -14.80 -8.18 18.74
N ALA A 9 -14.49 -7.03 18.14
CA ALA A 9 -13.47 -6.93 17.09
C ALA A 9 -12.04 -7.06 17.63
N ALA A 10 -11.79 -6.82 18.91
CA ALA A 10 -10.42 -6.71 19.44
C ALA A 10 -9.55 -7.98 19.21
N PRO A 11 -10.05 -9.22 19.46
CA PRO A 11 -9.29 -10.42 19.12
C PRO A 11 -9.06 -10.61 17.61
N ALA A 12 -10.00 -10.15 16.78
CA ALA A 12 -9.86 -10.18 15.34
C ALA A 12 -8.80 -9.17 14.87
N THR A 13 -8.73 -7.99 15.48
CA THR A 13 -7.70 -6.99 15.18
C THR A 13 -6.30 -7.53 15.47
N ASP A 14 -6.08 -8.20 16.62
CA ASP A 14 -4.76 -8.79 16.94
C ASP A 14 -4.37 -9.91 15.98
N ALA A 15 -5.34 -10.72 15.53
CA ALA A 15 -5.10 -11.72 14.49
C ALA A 15 -4.73 -11.06 13.16
N ILE A 16 -5.41 -9.99 12.76
CA ILE A 16 -5.11 -9.26 11.53
C ILE A 16 -3.73 -8.58 11.59
N LYS A 17 -3.33 -8.04 12.75
CA LYS A 17 -1.98 -7.48 12.94
C LYS A 17 -0.89 -8.50 12.65
N LYS A 18 -1.08 -9.76 13.07
CA LYS A 18 -0.12 -10.84 12.76
C LYS A 18 -0.01 -11.13 11.26
N LEU A 19 -1.10 -10.96 10.51
CA LEU A 19 -1.11 -11.15 9.06
C LEU A 19 -0.33 -10.07 8.29
N LEU A 20 0.03 -8.95 8.93
CA LEU A 20 0.92 -7.96 8.31
C LEU A 20 2.33 -8.49 8.05
N ASP A 21 2.72 -9.59 8.70
CA ASP A 21 4.01 -10.26 8.51
C ASP A 21 3.86 -11.63 7.81
N ASP A 22 2.70 -11.91 7.22
CA ASP A 22 2.48 -13.13 6.43
C ASP A 22 3.49 -13.21 5.26
N PRO A 23 4.03 -14.40 4.92
CA PRO A 23 4.95 -14.54 3.79
C PRO A 23 4.33 -14.12 2.45
N CYS A 24 3.03 -14.29 2.28
CA CYS A 24 2.29 -13.90 1.08
C CYS A 24 2.02 -12.39 1.06
N PRO A 25 2.53 -11.64 0.07
CA PRO A 25 2.30 -10.19 -0.02
C PRO A 25 0.81 -9.82 -0.08
N ASP A 26 0.00 -10.59 -0.80
CA ASP A 26 -1.43 -10.32 -0.94
C ASP A 26 -2.15 -10.41 0.41
N VAL A 27 -1.75 -11.35 1.27
CA VAL A 27 -2.29 -11.49 2.63
C VAL A 27 -1.89 -10.27 3.48
N ARG A 28 -0.64 -9.81 3.39
CA ARG A 28 -0.18 -8.60 4.10
C ARG A 28 -0.96 -7.36 3.70
N PHE A 29 -1.20 -7.17 2.40
CA PHE A 29 -1.90 -5.99 1.90
C PHE A 29 -3.40 -6.03 2.24
N MET A 30 -4.01 -7.22 2.22
CA MET A 30 -5.38 -7.39 2.71
C MET A 30 -5.48 -7.06 4.20
N ALA A 31 -4.53 -7.53 5.01
CA ALA A 31 -4.48 -7.19 6.44
C ALA A 31 -4.36 -5.69 6.68
N ALA A 32 -3.50 -5.00 5.92
CA ALA A 32 -3.37 -3.55 5.95
C ALA A 32 -4.69 -2.85 5.58
N ASP A 33 -5.37 -3.30 4.52
CA ASP A 33 -6.64 -2.74 4.04
C ASP A 33 -7.74 -2.85 5.09
N VAL A 34 -7.86 -4.03 5.72
CA VAL A 34 -8.83 -4.27 6.80
C VAL A 34 -8.52 -3.41 8.01
N LEU A 35 -7.26 -3.35 8.46
CA LEU A 35 -6.87 -2.47 9.58
C LEU A 35 -7.18 -1.01 9.28
N CYS A 36 -6.99 -0.58 8.04
CA CYS A 36 -7.29 0.78 7.64
C CYS A 36 -8.79 1.08 7.63
N ALA A 37 -9.61 0.12 7.18
CA ALA A 37 -11.06 0.20 7.26
C ALA A 37 -11.58 0.21 8.72
N LEU A 38 -10.83 -0.37 9.66
CA LEU A 38 -11.10 -0.35 11.10
C LEU A 38 -10.56 0.89 11.82
N GLY A 39 -9.89 1.81 11.12
CA GLY A 39 -9.35 3.05 11.69
C GLY A 39 -7.88 2.96 12.15
N SER A 40 -7.23 1.80 12.01
CA SER A 40 -5.83 1.55 12.35
C SER A 40 -4.90 1.53 11.13
N CYS A 41 -5.09 2.43 10.16
CA CYS A 41 -4.29 2.43 8.91
C CYS A 41 -2.79 2.49 9.16
N GLN A 42 -2.36 3.23 10.19
CA GLN A 42 -0.96 3.40 10.55
C GLN A 42 -0.24 2.06 10.78
N GLU A 43 -0.94 1.06 11.28
CA GLU A 43 -0.37 -0.27 11.52
C GLU A 43 -0.07 -1.02 10.20
N GLY A 44 -0.85 -0.77 9.15
CA GLY A 44 -0.67 -1.38 7.83
C GLY A 44 0.37 -0.69 6.94
N LEU A 45 0.74 0.55 7.24
CA LEU A 45 1.66 1.34 6.40
C LEU A 45 3.05 0.70 6.24
N PRO A 46 3.70 0.13 7.28
CA PRO A 46 4.99 -0.54 7.12
C PRO A 46 4.93 -1.74 6.16
N ALA A 47 3.82 -2.49 6.17
CA ALA A 47 3.65 -3.61 5.25
C ALA A 47 3.53 -3.14 3.79
N LEU A 48 2.86 -2.02 3.55
CA LEU A 48 2.79 -1.38 2.23
C LEU A 48 4.14 -0.83 1.77
N ALA A 49 4.87 -0.13 2.66
CA ALA A 49 6.21 0.37 2.37
C ALA A 49 7.17 -0.76 1.94
N ARG A 50 7.14 -1.89 2.65
CA ARG A 50 7.89 -3.10 2.25
C ARG A 50 7.48 -3.62 0.87
N GLY A 51 6.18 -3.58 0.56
CA GLY A 51 5.64 -3.97 -0.75
C GLY A 51 6.09 -3.06 -1.90
N LEU A 52 6.19 -1.75 -1.65
CA LEU A 52 6.69 -0.76 -2.62
C LEU A 52 8.18 -0.94 -2.94
N ALA A 53 8.95 -1.52 -2.01
CA ALA A 53 10.35 -1.85 -2.19
C ALA A 53 10.60 -3.28 -2.71
N ASP A 54 9.55 -4.07 -3.00
CA ASP A 54 9.69 -5.44 -3.50
C ASP A 54 10.27 -5.44 -4.93
N SER A 55 11.02 -6.49 -5.27
CA SER A 55 11.61 -6.64 -6.61
C SER A 55 10.60 -7.12 -7.65
N ARG A 56 9.48 -7.69 -7.21
CA ARG A 56 8.42 -8.23 -8.09
C ARG A 56 7.41 -7.14 -8.40
N GLU A 57 7.37 -6.71 -9.65
CA GLU A 57 6.47 -5.65 -10.10
C GLU A 57 4.98 -5.89 -9.79
N PRO A 58 4.43 -7.12 -9.85
CA PRO A 58 3.05 -7.36 -9.43
C PRO A 58 2.79 -7.02 -7.96
N VAL A 59 3.78 -7.25 -7.09
CA VAL A 59 3.71 -6.94 -5.65
C VAL A 59 3.74 -5.44 -5.44
N VAL A 60 4.63 -4.73 -6.15
CA VAL A 60 4.73 -3.27 -6.12
C VAL A 60 3.43 -2.64 -6.60
N LEU A 61 2.83 -3.16 -7.69
CA LEU A 61 1.54 -2.67 -8.21
C LEU A 61 0.40 -2.86 -7.21
N HIS A 62 0.35 -4.01 -6.52
CA HIS A 62 -0.66 -4.22 -5.49
C HIS A 62 -0.47 -3.24 -4.33
N ALA A 63 0.76 -3.09 -3.83
CA ALA A 63 1.08 -2.11 -2.78
C ALA A 63 0.68 -0.68 -3.18
N ALA A 64 1.01 -0.27 -4.41
CA ALA A 64 0.67 1.04 -4.98
C ALA A 64 -0.83 1.28 -5.04
N ARG A 65 -1.61 0.30 -5.52
CA ARG A 65 -3.08 0.39 -5.56
C ARG A 65 -3.70 0.45 -4.17
N THR A 66 -3.14 -0.29 -3.21
CA THR A 66 -3.61 -0.23 -1.83
C THR A 66 -3.32 1.14 -1.19
N ALA A 67 -2.12 1.70 -1.42
CA ALA A 67 -1.79 3.06 -1.00
C ALA A 67 -2.71 4.11 -1.64
N GLN A 68 -3.03 3.97 -2.92
CA GLN A 68 -4.02 4.83 -3.61
C GLN A 68 -5.40 4.78 -2.93
N ARG A 69 -5.89 3.59 -2.54
CA ARG A 69 -7.16 3.45 -1.81
C ARG A 69 -7.14 4.10 -0.43
N PHE A 70 -5.98 4.16 0.22
CA PHE A 70 -5.85 4.77 1.55
C PHE A 70 -5.97 6.31 1.50
N GLY A 71 -5.71 6.91 0.34
CA GLY A 71 -5.74 8.37 0.15
C GLY A 71 -4.81 9.08 1.13
N ALA A 72 -5.28 10.17 1.74
CA ALA A 72 -4.52 10.96 2.70
C ALA A 72 -3.92 10.17 3.88
N LYS A 73 -4.48 9.01 4.21
CA LYS A 73 -3.95 8.15 5.27
C LYS A 73 -2.62 7.49 4.91
N ALA A 74 -2.26 7.46 3.63
CA ALA A 74 -0.96 7.00 3.13
C ALA A 74 0.13 8.10 3.16
N ALA A 75 -0.17 9.30 3.65
CA ALA A 75 0.81 10.39 3.75
C ALA A 75 2.15 10.00 4.42
N PRO A 76 2.20 9.14 5.46
CA PRO A 76 3.46 8.76 6.08
C PRO A 76 4.40 7.92 5.20
N ILE A 77 3.93 7.39 4.06
CA ILE A 77 4.75 6.56 3.15
C ILE A 77 4.99 7.24 1.79
N VAL A 78 4.84 8.56 1.71
CA VAL A 78 5.02 9.32 0.46
C VAL A 78 6.44 9.19 -0.10
N GLU A 79 7.45 9.15 0.75
CA GLU A 79 8.84 8.99 0.29
C GLU A 79 9.07 7.64 -0.40
N GLU A 80 8.52 6.56 0.15
CA GLU A 80 8.57 5.23 -0.45
C GLU A 80 7.76 5.15 -1.73
N MET A 81 6.60 5.83 -1.80
CA MET A 81 5.83 5.95 -3.03
C MET A 81 6.66 6.66 -4.11
N GLU A 82 7.32 7.78 -3.82
CA GLU A 82 8.18 8.44 -4.79
C GLU A 82 9.37 7.58 -5.22
N GLN A 83 9.98 6.85 -4.29
CA GLN A 83 11.08 5.95 -4.61
C GLN A 83 10.63 4.84 -5.57
N ALA A 84 9.47 4.23 -5.33
CA ALA A 84 8.90 3.23 -6.22
C ALA A 84 8.58 3.82 -7.61
N ARG A 85 8.11 5.06 -7.68
CA ARG A 85 7.93 5.78 -8.97
C ARG A 85 9.24 5.98 -9.72
N ARG A 86 10.30 6.44 -9.05
CA ARG A 86 11.65 6.55 -9.65
C ARG A 86 12.12 5.19 -10.17
N ASN A 87 11.82 4.12 -9.45
CA ASN A 87 12.14 2.76 -9.88
C ASN A 87 11.32 2.28 -11.08
N CYS A 88 10.23 2.94 -11.48
CA CYS A 88 9.46 2.60 -12.68
C CYS A 88 10.03 3.25 -13.96
N LEU A 89 10.90 4.25 -13.81
CA LEU A 89 11.47 5.03 -14.90
C LEU A 89 12.89 4.59 -15.24
N LYS A 90 13.25 4.75 -16.51
CA LYS A 90 14.63 4.70 -17.00
C LYS A 90 15.29 6.09 -16.88
N PRO A 91 16.62 6.20 -17.01
CA PRO A 91 17.30 7.51 -16.96
C PRO A 91 16.84 8.51 -18.03
N ASP A 92 16.26 8.04 -19.14
CA ASP A 92 15.69 8.87 -20.21
C ASP A 92 14.25 9.35 -19.92
N GLY A 93 13.68 8.97 -18.78
CA GLY A 93 12.31 9.29 -18.38
C GLY A 93 11.23 8.38 -18.97
N SER A 94 11.58 7.39 -19.79
CA SER A 94 10.63 6.39 -20.28
C SER A 94 10.35 5.30 -19.24
N TYR A 95 9.21 4.61 -19.33
CA TYR A 95 8.91 3.50 -18.43
C TYR A 95 9.84 2.31 -18.71
N LYS A 96 10.15 1.55 -17.65
CA LYS A 96 10.89 0.27 -17.77
C LYS A 96 10.14 -0.74 -18.64
N ASN A 97 8.82 -0.75 -18.56
CA ASN A 97 7.92 -1.54 -19.40
C ASN A 97 6.54 -0.87 -19.52
N ASP A 98 5.78 -1.25 -20.54
CA ASP A 98 4.46 -0.66 -20.86
C ASP A 98 3.31 -1.34 -20.10
N ASN A 99 3.62 -2.19 -19.12
CA ASN A 99 2.65 -2.84 -18.25
C ASN A 99 2.80 -2.34 -16.81
N TYR A 100 3.55 -3.04 -15.98
CA TYR A 100 3.56 -2.81 -14.54
C TYR A 100 4.14 -1.45 -14.17
N ALA A 101 5.26 -1.04 -14.76
CA ALA A 101 5.92 0.22 -14.43
C ALA A 101 5.01 1.44 -14.68
N MET A 102 4.29 1.45 -15.80
CA MET A 102 3.31 2.50 -16.10
C MET A 102 2.15 2.51 -15.09
N PHE A 103 1.54 1.34 -14.81
CA PHE A 103 0.42 1.29 -13.87
C PHE A 103 0.81 1.57 -12.41
N ILE A 104 2.03 1.19 -12.01
CA ILE A 104 2.61 1.52 -10.71
C ILE A 104 2.76 3.03 -10.60
N ASP A 105 3.43 3.67 -11.57
CA ASP A 105 3.63 5.12 -11.55
C ASP A 105 2.32 5.90 -11.47
N TRP A 106 1.33 5.50 -12.28
CA TRP A 106 0.00 6.13 -12.27
C TRP A 106 -0.70 5.97 -10.92
N ALA A 107 -0.74 4.77 -10.36
CA ALA A 107 -1.38 4.54 -9.06
C ALA A 107 -0.72 5.37 -7.96
N LEU A 108 0.61 5.40 -7.93
CA LEU A 108 1.39 6.16 -6.95
C LEU A 108 1.25 7.68 -7.13
N LYS A 109 1.19 8.16 -8.37
CA LYS A 109 0.94 9.59 -8.65
C LYS A 109 -0.37 10.05 -8.01
N HIS A 110 -1.46 9.31 -8.24
CA HIS A 110 -2.77 9.63 -7.66
C HIS A 110 -2.76 9.48 -6.13
N ALA A 111 -2.06 8.48 -5.59
CA ALA A 111 -1.93 8.29 -4.15
C ALA A 111 -1.24 9.50 -3.48
N ILE A 112 -0.14 9.97 -4.07
CA ILE A 112 0.62 11.14 -3.59
C ILE A 112 -0.22 12.42 -3.70
N GLU A 113 -0.91 12.64 -4.82
CA GLU A 113 -1.82 13.79 -5.00
C GLU A 113 -2.91 13.80 -3.92
N SER A 114 -3.44 12.64 -3.56
CA SER A 114 -4.44 12.49 -2.49
C SER A 114 -3.88 12.70 -1.08
N CYS A 115 -2.56 12.72 -0.90
CA CYS A 115 -1.91 13.00 0.39
C CYS A 115 -1.64 14.49 0.63
N GLY A 116 -1.64 15.31 -0.43
CA GLY A 116 -1.43 16.76 -0.35
C GLY A 116 -2.72 17.58 -0.30
N GLN A 117 -3.89 16.94 -0.42
CA GLN A 117 -5.22 17.54 -0.27
C GLN A 117 -5.76 17.36 1.14
#